data_AF-A0A1H0E187-F1
#
_entry.id   AF-A0A1H0E187-F1
#
_cell.length_a   1.000
_cell.length_b   1.000
_cell.length_c   1.000
_cell.angle_alpha   90.00
_cell.angle_beta   90.00
_cell.angle_gamma   90.00
#
_symmetry.space_group_name_H-M   'P 1'
#
loop_
_entity.id
_entity.type
_entity.pdbx_description
1 polymer ?
#
loop_
_entity_poly.entity_id
_entity_poly.type
_entity_poly.pdbx_seq_one_letter_code
_entity_poly.pdbx_strand_id
1 'polypeptide(L)'
;MAQDTGTTAPAALRFGVRALLGWGAVLLGGVPFLLLWLLVQRSWSPLAGLDGEVAAGLNERVSGSPLLVTALRWVTDLGGTGAAVLVMVLATVFLLIRAQRRLAAFVAVSGIGLAVLGPVTKALVDRARPVVGSPVVETPSNASFPSGHSMTAVVVYGALLLLALPAVRRRARPWLVAGTALLVVAVGSTRLALGVHFVSDVLAGWALGAGWLAVTAAAFRGWQHDAGRRTDEPLDPLDVPPAEAPHLAPSADPALPGGRATALRLLAVAAGLCAVVGALGLLVTAVLTDTWLGRFDRSVVQWFVEVRSPALTTVMETVSTLSGTRTVLAVGLALAVLGLAVAASWRPVVFVVVTLVGEVALYFLSSQVVSRARPAVADLTSGLPSGASWPSGHAAAAAALYGALAALVVVYARGRGRWLVLAVPLLLAPAIGVSRVYVAAHYPTDVLAGLALGAL
;
A
#
# COMPACT_ATOMS: atom_id res chain seq x y z
N MET A 1 -42.30 -10.56 42.83
CA MET A 1 -41.69 -9.22 42.73
C MET A 1 -40.32 -9.30 43.41
N ALA A 2 -39.30 -9.79 42.71
CA ALA A 2 -37.94 -9.92 43.23
C ALA A 2 -37.11 -8.80 42.62
N GLN A 3 -36.67 -7.88 43.47
CA GLN A 3 -35.87 -6.71 43.08
C GLN A 3 -34.43 -7.12 42.75
N ASP A 4 -34.02 -6.58 41.61
CA ASP A 4 -32.69 -6.50 41.05
C ASP A 4 -31.66 -5.96 42.06
N THR A 5 -30.59 -6.73 42.31
CA THR A 5 -29.38 -6.27 42.99
C THR A 5 -28.14 -6.64 42.17
N GLY A 6 -28.17 -6.31 40.87
CA GLY A 6 -26.97 -6.23 40.05
C GLY A 6 -26.10 -5.05 40.49
N THR A 7 -25.02 -5.34 41.23
CA THR A 7 -24.00 -4.39 41.69
C THR A 7 -23.34 -3.66 40.51
N THR A 8 -23.86 -2.48 40.19
CA THR A 8 -23.25 -1.56 39.23
C THR A 8 -22.23 -0.71 39.98
N ALA A 9 -20.93 -0.86 39.70
CA ALA A 9 -19.89 -0.01 40.30
C ALA A 9 -20.25 1.49 40.15
N PRO A 10 -20.09 2.32 41.19
CA PRO A 10 -20.55 3.71 41.16
C PRO A 10 -19.89 4.48 40.01
N ALA A 11 -20.67 5.33 39.32
CA ALA A 11 -20.23 6.07 38.13
C ALA A 11 -18.89 6.83 38.32
N ALA A 12 -18.62 7.29 39.55
CA ALA A 12 -17.36 7.93 39.95
C ALA A 12 -16.13 7.01 39.81
N LEU A 13 -16.28 5.72 40.12
CA LEU A 13 -15.19 4.75 40.03
C LEU A 13 -14.84 4.45 38.55
N ARG A 14 -15.86 4.41 37.68
CA ARG A 14 -15.70 4.25 36.23
C ARG A 14 -15.06 5.47 35.59
N PHE A 15 -15.46 6.67 36.03
CA PHE A 15 -14.81 7.92 35.63
C PHE A 15 -13.33 7.94 36.06
N GLY A 16 -13.02 7.55 37.29
CA GLY A 16 -11.64 7.47 37.81
C GLY A 16 -10.75 6.52 36.99
N VAL A 17 -11.23 5.32 36.67
CA VAL A 17 -10.48 4.35 35.84
C VAL A 17 -10.25 4.89 34.41
N ARG A 18 -11.24 5.58 33.81
CA ARG A 18 -11.08 6.18 32.48
C ARG A 18 -10.08 7.33 32.46
N ALA A 19 -10.14 8.19 33.47
CA ALA A 19 -9.17 9.25 33.63
C ALA A 19 -7.76 8.65 33.81
N LEU A 20 -7.60 7.61 34.63
CA LEU A 20 -6.32 6.92 34.82
C LEU A 20 -5.81 6.25 33.55
N LEU A 21 -6.66 5.60 32.75
CA LEU A 21 -6.25 5.01 31.47
C LEU A 21 -5.89 6.08 30.43
N GLY A 22 -6.62 7.20 30.39
CA GLY A 22 -6.31 8.34 29.53
C GLY A 22 -4.99 8.99 29.91
N TRP A 23 -4.77 9.26 31.20
CA TRP A 23 -3.50 9.78 31.71
C TRP A 23 -2.36 8.79 31.50
N GLY A 24 -2.57 7.49 31.74
CA GLY A 24 -1.58 6.45 31.46
C GLY A 24 -1.19 6.40 29.98
N ALA A 25 -2.15 6.53 29.06
CA ALA A 25 -1.90 6.62 27.63
C ALA A 25 -1.09 7.87 27.24
N VAL A 26 -1.43 9.03 27.81
CA VAL A 26 -0.69 10.28 27.60
C VAL A 26 0.74 10.17 28.15
N LEU A 27 0.92 9.59 29.34
CA LEU A 27 2.23 9.44 29.97
C LEU A 27 3.12 8.45 29.21
N LEU A 28 2.55 7.33 28.72
CA LEU A 28 3.27 6.28 28.00
C LEU A 28 4.01 6.81 26.77
N GLY A 29 3.36 7.70 26.00
CA GLY A 29 4.00 8.31 24.83
C GLY A 29 4.62 9.68 25.09
N GLY A 30 3.94 10.51 25.88
CA GLY A 30 4.31 11.90 26.12
C GLY A 30 5.59 12.05 26.93
N VAL A 31 5.78 11.26 28.00
CA VAL A 31 6.98 11.38 28.83
C VAL A 31 8.24 10.98 28.05
N PRO A 32 8.32 9.81 27.40
CA PRO A 32 9.50 9.47 26.59
C PRO A 32 9.73 10.45 25.43
N PHE A 33 8.67 10.92 24.79
CA PHE A 33 8.78 11.92 23.70
C PHE A 33 9.37 13.24 24.20
N LEU A 34 8.84 13.79 25.31
CA LEU A 34 9.31 15.04 25.89
C LEU A 34 10.75 14.92 26.40
N LEU A 35 11.10 13.79 27.01
CA LEU A 35 12.48 13.52 27.43
C LEU A 35 13.44 13.51 26.23
N LEU A 36 13.10 12.78 25.16
CA LEU A 36 13.92 12.75 23.94
C LEU A 36 14.03 14.14 23.31
N TRP A 37 12.92 14.88 23.23
CA TRP A 37 12.92 16.25 22.73
C TRP A 37 13.85 17.15 23.57
N LEU A 38 13.79 17.08 24.89
CA LEU A 38 14.66 17.85 25.78
C LEU A 38 16.14 17.48 25.60
N LEU A 39 16.47 16.19 25.50
CA LEU A 39 17.85 15.73 25.29
C LEU A 39 18.41 16.20 23.94
N VAL A 40 17.58 16.18 22.90
CA VAL A 40 17.92 16.69 21.56
C VAL A 40 18.12 18.21 21.59
N GLN A 41 17.19 18.95 22.19
CA GLN A 41 17.25 20.41 22.27
C GLN A 41 18.46 20.90 23.07
N ARG A 42 18.87 20.13 24.09
CA ARG A 42 20.07 20.41 24.90
C ARG A 42 21.36 19.87 24.30
N SER A 43 21.28 19.20 23.14
CA SER A 43 22.43 18.56 22.47
C SER A 43 23.26 17.69 23.43
N TRP A 44 22.58 16.87 24.24
CA TRP A 44 23.24 16.03 25.24
C TRP A 44 24.23 15.07 24.57
N SER A 45 25.52 15.19 24.94
CA SER A 45 26.62 14.60 24.17
C SER A 45 26.54 13.09 23.94
N PRO A 46 26.10 12.24 24.90
CA PRO A 46 26.00 10.81 24.65
C PRO A 46 24.94 10.47 23.59
N LEU A 47 23.80 11.17 23.60
CA LEU A 47 22.75 10.95 22.61
C LEU A 47 23.16 11.49 21.23
N ALA A 48 23.78 12.68 21.19
CA ALA A 48 24.24 13.28 19.95
C ALA A 48 25.35 12.44 19.28
N GLY A 49 26.28 11.89 20.08
CA GLY A 49 27.32 10.97 19.60
C GLY A 49 26.73 9.69 19.01
N LEU A 50 25.84 9.02 19.76
CA LEU A 50 25.14 7.81 19.28
C LEU A 50 24.38 8.08 17.98
N ASP A 51 23.64 9.18 17.92
CA ASP A 51 22.87 9.59 16.74
C ASP A 51 23.77 9.74 15.51
N GLY A 52 24.92 10.41 15.65
CA GLY A 52 25.89 10.62 14.57
C GLY A 52 26.57 9.33 14.12
N GLU A 53 27.10 8.54 15.06
CA GLU A 53 27.81 7.29 14.78
C GLU A 53 26.92 6.26 14.06
N VAL A 54 25.68 6.10 14.54
CA VAL A 54 24.73 5.14 13.94
C VAL A 54 24.31 5.61 12.54
N ALA A 55 24.00 6.89 12.36
CA ALA A 55 23.57 7.42 11.06
C ALA A 55 24.69 7.29 10.01
N ALA A 56 25.91 7.68 10.36
CA ALA A 56 27.06 7.57 9.46
C ALA A 56 27.42 6.11 9.15
N GLY A 57 27.56 5.28 10.19
CA GLY A 57 28.00 3.89 10.05
C GLY A 57 27.01 3.00 9.30
N LEU A 58 25.71 3.23 9.44
CA LEU A 58 24.71 2.49 8.67
C LEU A 58 24.61 2.98 7.22
N ASN A 59 24.66 4.29 6.98
CA ASN A 59 24.62 4.84 5.63
C ASN A 59 25.80 4.36 4.78
N GLU A 60 27.00 4.35 5.34
CA GLU A 60 28.20 3.86 4.65
C GLU A 60 28.04 2.42 4.17
N ARG A 61 27.57 1.52 5.05
CA ARG A 61 27.35 0.09 4.74
C ARG A 61 26.28 -0.13 3.66
N VAL A 62 25.27 0.75 3.62
CA VAL A 62 24.12 0.59 2.73
C VAL A 62 24.36 1.23 1.36
N SER A 63 25.05 2.37 1.34
CA SER A 63 25.21 3.21 0.14
C SER A 63 25.92 2.50 -1.03
N GLY A 64 26.79 1.53 -0.74
CA GLY A 64 27.52 0.76 -1.75
C GLY A 64 26.69 -0.28 -2.52
N SER A 65 25.46 -0.60 -2.10
CA SER A 65 24.63 -1.64 -2.74
C SER A 65 23.28 -1.10 -3.23
N PRO A 66 23.12 -0.87 -4.55
CA PRO A 66 21.86 -0.39 -5.13
C PRO A 66 20.67 -1.31 -4.84
N LEU A 67 20.90 -2.63 -4.79
CA LEU A 67 19.88 -3.62 -4.45
C LEU A 67 19.38 -3.42 -3.01
N LEU A 68 20.30 -3.25 -2.06
CA LEU A 68 19.96 -3.05 -0.65
C LEU A 68 19.22 -1.73 -0.44
N VAL A 69 19.68 -0.64 -1.08
CA VAL A 69 18.98 0.65 -1.07
C VAL A 69 17.55 0.50 -1.61
N THR A 70 17.39 -0.21 -2.72
CA THR A 70 16.07 -0.46 -3.32
C THR A 70 15.17 -1.27 -2.39
N ALA A 71 15.67 -2.33 -1.77
CA ALA A 71 14.93 -3.13 -0.81
C ALA A 71 14.50 -2.31 0.42
N LEU A 72 15.40 -1.50 0.98
CA LEU A 72 15.11 -0.61 2.09
C LEU A 72 14.09 0.47 1.72
N ARG A 73 14.13 0.99 0.48
CA ARG A 73 13.11 1.92 -0.03
C ARG A 73 11.72 1.26 -0.09
N TRP A 74 11.62 0.02 -0.54
CA TRP A 74 10.34 -0.71 -0.54
C TRP A 74 9.81 -0.94 0.88
N VAL A 75 10.66 -1.33 1.83
CA VAL A 75 10.25 -1.52 3.22
C VAL A 75 9.90 -0.19 3.88
N THR A 76 10.66 0.90 3.64
CA THR A 76 10.33 2.19 4.24
C THR A 76 9.05 2.79 3.66
N ASP A 77 8.72 2.55 2.39
CA ASP A 77 7.50 3.08 1.75
C ASP A 77 6.23 2.62 2.48
N LEU A 78 6.27 1.48 3.19
CA LEU A 78 5.19 1.00 4.06
C LEU A 78 4.87 1.96 5.22
N GLY A 79 5.88 2.66 5.74
CA GLY A 79 5.70 3.73 6.74
C GLY A 79 5.41 5.11 6.13
N GLY A 80 5.36 5.22 4.81
CA GLY A 80 5.16 6.50 4.11
C GLY A 80 3.75 7.06 4.26
N THR A 81 3.63 8.38 4.12
CA THR A 81 2.32 9.09 4.21
C THR A 81 1.31 8.57 3.19
N GLY A 82 1.75 8.29 1.95
CA GLY A 82 0.87 7.74 0.92
C GLY A 82 0.29 6.37 1.29
N ALA A 83 1.13 5.46 1.79
CA ALA A 83 0.69 4.16 2.28
C ALA A 83 -0.26 4.29 3.48
N ALA A 84 0.04 5.18 4.42
CA ALA A 84 -0.81 5.45 5.58
C ALA A 84 -2.21 5.94 5.19
N VAL A 85 -2.27 6.96 4.32
CA VAL A 85 -3.54 7.53 3.85
C VAL A 85 -4.35 6.45 3.13
N LEU A 86 -3.73 5.72 2.20
CA LEU A 86 -4.38 4.64 1.47
C LEU A 86 -4.97 3.59 2.42
N VAL A 87 -4.16 3.03 3.32
CA VAL A 87 -4.58 1.95 4.22
C VAL A 87 -5.65 2.42 5.21
N MET A 88 -5.49 3.60 5.80
CA MET A 88 -6.46 4.13 6.77
C MET A 88 -7.79 4.50 6.11
N VAL A 89 -7.77 5.11 4.92
CA VAL A 89 -9.00 5.39 4.15
C VAL A 89 -9.69 4.09 3.76
N LEU A 90 -8.96 3.11 3.23
CA LEU A 90 -9.54 1.81 2.86
C LEU A 90 -10.14 1.09 4.07
N ALA A 91 -9.45 1.10 5.22
CA ALA A 91 -9.98 0.53 6.46
C ALA A 91 -11.24 1.26 6.95
N THR A 92 -11.26 2.60 6.92
CA THR A 92 -12.45 3.39 7.26
C THR A 92 -13.61 3.08 6.31
N VAL A 93 -13.39 3.10 5.00
CA VAL A 93 -14.42 2.80 3.98
C VAL A 93 -14.94 1.38 4.14
N PHE A 94 -14.05 0.39 4.33
CA PHE A 94 -14.42 -0.99 4.63
C PHE A 94 -15.37 -1.06 5.84
N LEU A 95 -15.01 -0.43 6.95
CA LEU A 95 -15.82 -0.43 8.16
C LEU A 95 -17.16 0.30 7.96
N LEU A 96 -17.20 1.39 7.18
CA LEU A 96 -18.44 2.09 6.84
C LEU A 96 -19.39 1.25 5.98
N ILE A 97 -18.86 0.54 4.96
CA ILE A 97 -19.64 -0.39 4.14
C ILE A 97 -20.20 -1.52 5.00
N ARG A 98 -19.44 -1.99 6.00
CA ARG A 98 -19.86 -3.00 6.98
C ARG A 98 -20.72 -2.42 8.11
N ALA A 99 -21.16 -1.17 8.02
CA ALA A 99 -21.95 -0.44 9.02
C ALA A 99 -21.30 -0.31 10.42
N GLN A 100 -20.00 -0.56 10.54
CA GLN A 100 -19.21 -0.46 11.77
C GLN A 100 -18.72 0.98 12.02
N ARG A 101 -19.67 1.92 12.09
CA ARG A 101 -19.39 3.38 12.17
C ARG A 101 -18.48 3.77 13.32
N ARG A 102 -18.57 3.05 14.45
CA ARG A 102 -17.76 3.31 15.64
C ARG A 102 -16.29 3.01 15.38
N LEU A 103 -16.00 1.81 14.87
CA LEU A 103 -14.64 1.41 14.52
C LEU A 103 -14.10 2.28 13.38
N ALA A 104 -14.95 2.64 12.41
CA ALA A 104 -14.58 3.56 11.34
C ALA A 104 -14.12 4.92 11.89
N ALA A 105 -14.82 5.47 12.90
CA ALA A 105 -14.44 6.70 13.57
C ALA A 105 -13.11 6.55 14.33
N PHE A 106 -12.89 5.44 15.04
CA PHE A 106 -11.60 5.18 15.70
C PHE A 106 -10.42 5.20 14.72
N VAL A 107 -10.55 4.50 13.58
CA VAL A 107 -9.52 4.48 12.53
C VAL A 107 -9.34 5.87 11.93
N ALA A 108 -10.43 6.53 11.55
CA ALA A 108 -10.38 7.86 10.94
C ALA A 108 -9.69 8.88 11.85
N VAL A 109 -10.07 8.94 13.13
CA VAL A 109 -9.46 9.85 14.11
C VAL A 109 -7.98 9.52 14.32
N SER A 110 -7.63 8.23 14.43
CA SER A 110 -6.24 7.80 14.56
C SER A 110 -5.38 8.26 13.37
N GLY A 111 -5.91 8.15 12.14
CA GLY A 111 -5.25 8.61 10.92
C GLY A 111 -5.18 10.13 10.79
N ILE A 112 -6.25 10.86 11.10
CA ILE A 112 -6.27 12.34 11.10
C ILE A 112 -5.22 12.88 12.08
N GLY A 113 -5.07 12.25 13.24
CA GLY A 113 -4.04 12.63 14.20
C GLY A 113 -2.62 12.54 13.62
N LEU A 114 -2.29 11.58 12.76
CA LEU A 114 -1.00 11.53 12.08
C LEU A 114 -0.77 12.74 11.17
N ALA A 115 -1.81 13.16 10.44
CA ALA A 115 -1.76 14.30 9.53
C ALA A 115 -1.58 15.63 10.26
N VAL A 116 -1.96 15.70 11.54
CA VAL A 116 -1.80 16.90 12.39
C VAL A 116 -0.50 16.83 13.19
N LEU A 117 -0.30 15.77 13.98
CA LEU A 117 0.83 15.64 14.91
C LEU A 117 2.18 15.69 14.20
N GLY A 118 2.30 15.07 13.02
CA GLY A 118 3.56 15.03 12.28
C GLY A 118 4.06 16.42 11.87
N PRO A 119 3.28 17.17 11.05
CA PRO A 119 3.67 18.51 10.63
C PRO A 119 3.83 19.48 11.81
N VAL A 120 2.92 19.44 12.81
CA VAL A 120 2.97 20.34 13.98
C VAL A 120 4.24 20.10 14.78
N THR A 121 4.55 18.86 15.15
CA THR A 121 5.76 18.58 15.94
C THR A 121 7.04 18.89 15.18
N LYS A 122 7.08 18.64 13.87
CA LYS A 122 8.21 19.03 13.03
C LYS A 122 8.44 20.53 12.98
N ALA A 123 7.37 21.32 12.86
CA ALA A 123 7.45 22.77 12.86
C ALA A 123 7.88 23.35 14.22
N LEU A 124 7.53 22.68 15.32
CA LEU A 124 7.90 23.12 16.67
C LEU A 124 9.35 22.79 17.04
N VAL A 125 9.89 21.67 16.56
CA VAL A 125 11.24 21.20 16.93
C VAL A 125 12.31 21.67 15.95
N ASP A 126 11.98 21.77 14.65
CA ASP A 126 12.86 22.24 13.57
C ASP A 126 14.30 21.67 13.60
N ARG A 127 14.42 20.37 13.92
CA ARG A 127 15.72 19.70 13.97
C ARG A 127 16.23 19.41 12.55
N ALA A 128 17.46 19.81 12.26
CA ALA A 128 18.16 19.46 11.03
C ALA A 128 18.39 17.94 10.87
N ARG A 129 18.34 17.44 9.64
CA ARG A 129 18.61 16.04 9.29
C ARG A 129 20.10 15.65 9.45
N PRO A 130 20.39 14.34 9.55
CA PRO A 130 21.75 13.84 9.43
C PRO A 130 22.38 14.26 8.09
N VAL A 131 23.60 14.79 8.14
CA VAL A 131 24.44 14.99 6.95
C VAL A 131 25.33 13.77 6.83
N VAL A 132 25.10 12.96 5.80
CA VAL A 132 25.84 11.73 5.52
C VAL A 132 26.69 11.87 4.27
N GLY A 133 27.78 11.10 4.18
CA GLY A 133 28.73 11.18 3.06
C GLY A 133 28.13 10.79 1.71
N SER A 134 27.17 9.85 1.71
CA SER A 134 26.51 9.34 0.50
C SER A 134 24.98 9.41 0.65
N PRO A 135 24.34 10.56 0.36
CA PRO A 135 22.90 10.69 0.43
C PRO A 135 22.23 9.78 -0.61
N VAL A 136 21.47 8.79 -0.13
CA VAL A 136 20.78 7.80 -0.97
C VAL A 136 19.31 8.11 -1.17
N VAL A 137 18.75 9.12 -0.50
CA VAL A 137 17.33 9.53 -0.62
C VAL A 137 17.21 11.04 -0.48
N GLU A 138 16.57 11.69 -1.44
CA GLU A 138 16.20 13.11 -1.33
C GLU A 138 14.91 13.27 -0.51
N THR A 139 14.89 14.25 0.38
CA THR A 139 13.71 14.54 1.22
C THR A 139 13.23 15.98 1.01
N PRO A 140 11.92 16.23 0.83
CA PRO A 140 11.39 17.57 0.55
C PRO A 140 11.51 18.59 1.70
N SER A 141 11.88 18.16 2.91
CA SER A 141 11.94 19.01 4.10
C SER A 141 13.16 18.69 4.95
N ASN A 142 13.74 19.72 5.56
CA ASN A 142 14.93 19.62 6.41
C ASN A 142 14.64 19.16 7.85
N ALA A 143 13.36 19.11 8.27
CA ALA A 143 12.97 18.70 9.62
C ALA A 143 13.00 17.16 9.81
N SER A 144 13.81 16.71 10.77
CA SER A 144 14.05 15.29 11.08
C SER A 144 13.24 14.78 12.27
N PHE A 145 13.00 15.59 13.31
CA PHE A 145 12.35 15.15 14.55
C PHE A 145 10.86 15.50 14.61
N PRO A 146 9.98 14.57 15.00
CA PRO A 146 10.19 13.12 15.06
C PRO A 146 10.14 12.46 13.67
N SER A 147 10.56 11.20 13.60
CA SER A 147 10.42 10.37 12.39
C SER A 147 8.94 10.09 12.09
N GLY A 148 8.42 10.71 11.03
CA GLY A 148 7.04 10.50 10.58
C GLY A 148 6.76 9.06 10.16
N HIS A 149 7.73 8.37 9.53
CA HIS A 149 7.55 6.97 9.10
C HIS A 149 7.42 6.02 10.30
N SER A 150 8.23 6.27 11.33
CA SER A 150 8.20 5.50 12.59
C SER A 150 6.87 5.71 13.32
N MET A 151 6.41 6.96 13.42
CA MET A 151 5.12 7.30 14.02
C MET A 151 3.94 6.68 13.25
N THR A 152 3.94 6.81 11.92
CA THR A 152 2.95 6.20 11.03
C THR A 152 2.88 4.69 11.23
N ALA A 153 4.03 4.00 11.26
CA ALA A 153 4.06 2.56 11.42
C ALA A 153 3.37 2.11 12.72
N VAL A 154 3.65 2.79 13.84
CA VAL A 154 3.02 2.47 15.13
C VAL A 154 1.50 2.68 15.07
N VAL A 155 1.04 3.83 14.58
CA VAL A 155 -0.39 4.17 14.61
C VAL A 155 -1.19 3.33 13.62
N VAL A 156 -0.73 3.20 12.37
CA VAL A 156 -1.45 2.46 11.33
C VAL A 156 -1.47 0.96 11.65
N TYR A 157 -0.31 0.34 11.85
CA TYR A 157 -0.26 -1.10 12.08
C TYR A 157 -0.77 -1.47 13.47
N GLY A 158 -0.58 -0.61 14.47
CA GLY A 158 -1.19 -0.80 15.79
C GLY A 158 -2.71 -0.70 15.76
N ALA A 159 -3.29 0.25 15.03
CA ALA A 159 -4.75 0.33 14.86
C ALA A 159 -5.30 -0.91 14.14
N LEU A 160 -4.65 -1.35 13.05
CA LEU A 160 -5.03 -2.57 12.35
C LEU A 160 -4.89 -3.83 13.23
N LEU A 161 -3.83 -3.92 14.04
CA LEU A 161 -3.64 -5.00 15.01
C LEU A 161 -4.80 -5.03 16.01
N LEU A 162 -5.19 -3.88 16.58
CA LEU A 162 -6.31 -3.79 17.51
C LEU A 162 -7.64 -4.21 16.87
N LEU A 163 -7.85 -3.92 15.58
CA LEU A 163 -9.02 -4.39 14.83
C LEU A 163 -8.97 -5.89 14.53
N ALA A 164 -7.79 -6.44 14.26
CA ALA A 164 -7.61 -7.84 13.86
C ALA A 164 -7.57 -8.81 15.04
N LEU A 165 -7.07 -8.40 16.21
CA LEU A 165 -6.89 -9.26 17.39
C LEU A 165 -8.15 -10.03 17.81
N PRO A 166 -9.36 -9.44 17.80
CA PRO A 166 -10.56 -10.18 18.14
C PRO A 166 -10.94 -11.26 17.12
N ALA A 167 -10.67 -11.02 15.83
CA ALA A 167 -10.97 -11.95 14.74
C ALA A 167 -10.01 -13.14 14.66
N VAL A 168 -8.89 -13.12 15.40
CA VAL A 168 -7.83 -14.13 15.34
C VAL A 168 -7.88 -15.07 16.55
N ARG A 169 -7.68 -16.37 16.28
CA ARG A 169 -7.59 -17.43 17.30
C ARG A 169 -6.57 -17.07 18.38
N ARG A 170 -6.87 -17.35 19.66
CA ARG A 170 -6.01 -16.98 20.80
C ARG A 170 -4.54 -17.42 20.65
N ARG A 171 -4.29 -18.62 20.10
CA ARG A 171 -2.93 -19.14 19.84
C ARG A 171 -2.15 -18.37 18.77
N ALA A 172 -2.83 -17.70 17.84
CA ALA A 172 -2.22 -16.93 16.75
C ALA A 172 -1.99 -15.45 17.11
N ARG A 173 -2.62 -14.94 18.18
CA ARG A 173 -2.44 -13.56 18.67
C ARG A 173 -0.98 -13.17 18.95
N PRO A 174 -0.16 -13.95 19.68
CA PRO A 174 1.23 -13.55 19.93
C PRO A 174 2.04 -13.41 18.64
N TRP A 175 1.80 -14.26 17.65
CA TRP A 175 2.45 -14.19 16.35
C TRP A 175 2.05 -12.96 15.55
N LEU A 176 0.76 -12.58 15.60
CA LEU A 176 0.27 -11.34 14.96
C LEU A 176 0.89 -10.09 15.62
N VAL A 177 0.99 -10.08 16.95
CA VAL A 177 1.63 -9.00 17.71
C VAL A 177 3.12 -8.93 17.37
N ALA A 178 3.83 -10.06 17.39
CA ALA A 178 5.25 -10.13 17.06
C ALA A 178 5.53 -9.69 15.63
N GLY A 179 4.71 -10.11 14.66
CA GLY A 179 4.82 -9.68 13.26
C GLY A 179 4.59 -8.18 13.09
N THR A 180 3.61 -7.63 13.80
CA THR A 180 3.35 -6.17 13.80
C THR A 180 4.51 -5.40 14.41
N ALA A 181 5.05 -5.85 15.53
CA ALA A 181 6.21 -5.24 16.18
C ALA A 181 7.45 -5.29 15.27
N LEU A 182 7.70 -6.44 14.64
CA LEU A 182 8.80 -6.61 13.67
C LEU A 182 8.67 -5.64 12.51
N LEU A 183 7.47 -5.46 11.95
CA LEU A 183 7.22 -4.49 10.87
C LEU A 183 7.50 -3.05 11.32
N VAL A 184 7.02 -2.64 12.49
CA VAL A 184 7.28 -1.31 13.05
C VAL A 184 8.78 -1.06 13.25
N VAL A 185 9.49 -2.05 13.78
CA VAL A 185 10.95 -1.99 13.96
C VAL A 185 11.66 -1.93 12.61
N ALA A 186 11.28 -2.78 11.65
CA ALA A 186 11.87 -2.78 10.31
C ALA A 186 11.73 -1.42 9.62
N VAL A 187 10.54 -0.82 9.64
CA VAL A 187 10.30 0.53 9.09
C VAL A 187 11.19 1.56 9.79
N GLY A 188 11.25 1.56 11.13
CA GLY A 188 12.13 2.49 11.86
C GLY A 188 13.62 2.33 11.51
N SER A 189 14.11 1.08 11.48
CA SER A 189 15.48 0.76 11.13
C SER A 189 15.86 1.19 9.71
N THR A 190 14.93 1.11 8.75
CA THR A 190 15.21 1.61 7.39
C THR A 190 15.49 3.11 7.34
N ARG A 191 14.91 3.91 8.24
CA ARG A 191 15.15 5.36 8.30
C ARG A 191 16.55 5.70 8.77
N LEU A 192 17.09 4.89 9.68
CA LEU A 192 18.48 4.96 10.14
C LEU A 192 19.42 4.52 9.02
N ALA A 193 19.13 3.37 8.40
CA ALA A 193 19.92 2.77 7.33
C ALA A 193 20.03 3.66 6.07
N LEU A 194 18.96 4.37 5.73
CA LEU A 194 18.95 5.32 4.61
C LEU A 194 19.57 6.68 4.96
N GLY A 195 20.02 6.88 6.21
CA GLY A 195 20.72 8.10 6.63
C GLY A 195 19.85 9.35 6.71
N VAL A 196 18.52 9.20 6.84
CA VAL A 196 17.55 10.31 6.75
C VAL A 196 17.00 10.77 8.10
N HIS A 197 17.22 9.98 9.15
CA HIS A 197 16.78 10.25 10.52
C HIS A 197 17.79 9.71 11.53
N PHE A 198 17.83 10.34 12.70
CA PHE A 198 18.60 9.90 13.85
C PHE A 198 17.87 8.81 14.66
N VAL A 199 18.59 8.13 15.56
CA VAL A 199 18.01 7.11 16.45
C VAL A 199 16.94 7.73 17.34
N SER A 200 17.24 8.88 17.92
CA SER A 200 16.30 9.66 18.73
C SER A 200 15.05 10.09 17.96
N ASP A 201 15.14 10.42 16.66
CA ASP A 201 13.98 10.76 15.83
C ASP A 201 13.03 9.56 15.69
N VAL A 202 13.59 8.35 15.50
CA VAL A 202 12.83 7.10 15.37
C VAL A 202 12.14 6.73 16.68
N LEU A 203 12.87 6.78 17.80
CA LEU A 203 12.33 6.50 19.13
C LEU A 203 11.24 7.49 19.52
N ALA A 204 11.43 8.79 19.23
CA ALA A 204 10.42 9.81 19.46
C ALA A 204 9.17 9.60 18.59
N GLY A 205 9.36 9.21 17.33
CA GLY A 205 8.24 8.83 16.46
C GLY A 205 7.45 7.66 17.01
N TRP A 206 8.13 6.62 17.53
CA TRP A 206 7.45 5.49 18.17
C TRP A 206 6.72 5.89 19.45
N ALA A 207 7.34 6.68 20.32
CA ALA A 207 6.74 7.15 21.56
C ALA A 207 5.47 7.99 21.31
N LEU A 208 5.56 8.99 20.42
CA LEU A 208 4.44 9.84 20.06
C LEU A 208 3.32 9.05 19.40
N GLY A 209 3.67 8.14 18.48
CA GLY A 209 2.69 7.27 17.82
C GLY A 209 1.99 6.33 18.81
N ALA A 210 2.73 5.74 19.75
CA ALA A 210 2.18 4.86 20.77
C ALA A 210 1.26 5.61 21.74
N GLY A 211 1.66 6.81 22.17
CA GLY A 211 0.82 7.69 22.98
C GLY A 211 -0.47 8.06 22.27
N TRP A 212 -0.39 8.50 21.00
CA TRP A 212 -1.57 8.85 20.22
C TRP A 212 -2.51 7.66 20.04
N LEU A 213 -1.99 6.49 19.65
CA LEU A 213 -2.80 5.27 19.51
C LEU A 213 -3.43 4.85 20.83
N ALA A 214 -2.70 4.95 21.95
CA ALA A 214 -3.22 4.63 23.26
C ALA A 214 -4.35 5.58 23.69
N VAL A 215 -4.21 6.89 23.41
CA VAL A 215 -5.24 7.90 23.69
C VAL A 215 -6.48 7.64 22.85
N THR A 216 -6.34 7.42 21.54
CA THR A 216 -7.51 7.14 20.69
C THR A 216 -8.19 5.82 21.05
N ALA A 217 -7.42 4.79 21.42
CA ALA A 217 -7.96 3.51 21.89
C ALA A 217 -8.68 3.63 23.23
N ALA A 218 -8.13 4.39 24.19
CA ALA A 218 -8.75 4.65 25.49
C ALA A 218 -10.04 5.47 25.34
N ALA A 219 -10.01 6.53 24.54
CA ALA A 219 -11.19 7.34 24.23
C ALA A 219 -12.29 6.51 23.55
N PHE A 220 -11.92 5.66 22.60
CA PHE A 220 -12.84 4.76 21.91
C PHE A 220 -13.51 3.76 22.87
N ARG A 221 -12.73 3.11 23.75
CA ARG A 221 -13.25 2.21 24.78
C ARG A 221 -14.18 2.94 25.75
N GLY A 222 -13.81 4.14 26.20
CA GLY A 222 -14.65 4.97 27.05
C GLY A 222 -16.01 5.29 26.41
N TRP A 223 -16.01 5.66 25.13
CA TRP A 223 -17.23 5.94 24.37
C TRP A 223 -18.13 4.69 24.17
N GLN A 224 -17.54 3.51 23.99
CA GLN A 224 -18.32 2.27 23.90
C GLN A 224 -19.10 1.98 25.19
N HIS A 225 -18.48 2.24 26.34
CA HIS A 225 -19.10 2.05 27.64
C HIS A 225 -20.25 3.01 27.93
N ASP A 226 -20.10 4.29 27.60
CA ASP A 226 -21.14 5.30 27.84
C ASP A 226 -22.40 5.05 27.02
N ALA A 227 -22.26 4.34 25.91
CA ALA A 227 -23.38 3.85 25.12
C ALA A 227 -24.01 2.54 25.65
N GLY A 228 -23.69 2.10 26.87
CA GLY A 228 -24.34 0.97 27.55
C GLY A 228 -23.80 -0.43 27.24
N ARG A 229 -22.63 -0.57 26.59
CA ARG A 229 -21.98 -1.88 26.36
C ARG A 229 -21.02 -2.23 27.50
N ARG A 230 -20.93 -3.52 27.91
CA ARG A 230 -20.08 -3.97 29.03
C ARG A 230 -18.62 -4.16 28.59
N THR A 231 -17.65 -3.94 29.49
CA THR A 231 -16.18 -4.03 29.28
C THR A 231 -15.75 -5.46 28.97
N ASP A 232 -16.47 -6.39 29.60
CA ASP A 232 -16.14 -7.81 29.70
C ASP A 232 -16.84 -8.60 28.58
N GLU A 233 -17.73 -7.92 27.85
CA GLU A 233 -18.15 -8.35 26.53
C GLU A 233 -16.90 -8.27 25.66
N PRO A 234 -16.44 -9.39 25.07
CA PRO A 234 -15.39 -9.33 24.07
C PRO A 234 -15.72 -8.21 23.09
N LEU A 235 -14.73 -7.45 22.63
CA LEU A 235 -14.88 -6.67 21.41
C LEU A 235 -15.20 -7.69 20.31
N ASP A 236 -16.44 -8.13 20.17
CA ASP A 236 -16.84 -8.89 19.02
C ASP A 236 -16.91 -7.85 17.90
N PRO A 237 -16.10 -7.97 16.85
CA PRO A 237 -16.34 -7.21 15.62
C PRO A 237 -17.76 -7.49 15.06
N LEU A 238 -18.49 -8.44 15.65
CA LEU A 238 -19.84 -8.90 15.36
C LEU A 238 -20.90 -8.59 16.44
N ASP A 239 -20.68 -7.76 17.48
CA ASP A 239 -21.74 -7.35 18.44
C ASP A 239 -22.68 -6.25 17.89
N VAL A 240 -23.05 -6.41 16.63
CA VAL A 240 -24.35 -6.01 16.08
C VAL A 240 -25.13 -7.31 16.01
N PRO A 241 -26.34 -7.45 16.58
CA PRO A 241 -27.15 -8.65 16.40
C PRO A 241 -27.13 -8.99 14.91
N PRO A 242 -26.56 -10.15 14.52
CA PRO A 242 -26.62 -10.58 13.15
C PRO A 242 -28.08 -10.94 12.98
N ALA A 243 -28.92 -10.00 12.52
CA ALA A 243 -30.25 -10.40 12.10
C ALA A 243 -30.12 -11.58 11.12
N GLU A 244 -29.07 -11.58 10.27
CA GLU A 244 -28.57 -12.75 9.56
C GLU A 244 -27.10 -12.50 9.08
N ALA A 245 -26.03 -12.99 9.74
CA ALA A 245 -24.65 -12.73 9.26
C ALA A 245 -23.71 -13.97 9.14
N PRO A 246 -23.83 -14.76 8.07
CA PRO A 246 -22.91 -15.86 7.74
C PRO A 246 -21.45 -15.52 7.33
N HIS A 247 -20.82 -14.38 7.70
CA HIS A 247 -19.81 -13.78 6.80
C HIS A 247 -18.45 -13.28 7.36
N LEU A 248 -17.89 -13.83 8.44
CA LEU A 248 -16.45 -13.66 8.73
C LEU A 248 -15.68 -14.97 8.94
N ALA A 249 -16.38 -16.11 9.05
CA ALA A 249 -15.72 -17.38 8.83
C ALA A 249 -15.31 -17.45 7.35
N PRO A 250 -14.09 -17.93 7.01
CA PRO A 250 -13.80 -18.33 5.64
C PRO A 250 -14.96 -19.17 5.15
N SER A 251 -15.51 -18.85 3.97
CA SER A 251 -16.51 -19.74 3.37
C SER A 251 -15.93 -21.14 3.37
N ALA A 252 -16.69 -22.13 3.84
CA ALA A 252 -16.30 -23.54 3.69
C ALA A 252 -16.16 -23.90 2.19
N ASP A 253 -16.78 -23.11 1.33
CA ASP A 253 -16.63 -23.21 -0.12
C ASP A 253 -15.19 -22.92 -0.54
N PRO A 254 -14.56 -23.84 -1.29
CA PRO A 254 -13.21 -23.64 -1.80
C PRO A 254 -13.17 -22.40 -2.70
N ALA A 255 -12.11 -21.59 -2.54
CA ALA A 255 -11.91 -20.37 -3.33
C ALA A 255 -11.86 -20.64 -4.85
N LEU A 256 -11.47 -21.86 -5.25
CA LEU A 256 -11.47 -22.34 -6.64
C LEU A 256 -12.52 -23.46 -6.79
N PRO A 257 -13.56 -23.28 -7.62
CA PRO A 257 -14.49 -24.36 -7.95
C PRO A 257 -13.71 -25.51 -8.59
N GLY A 258 -13.68 -26.70 -7.99
CA GLY A 258 -12.92 -27.86 -8.52
C GLY A 258 -11.47 -28.00 -8.04
N GLY A 259 -10.99 -27.15 -7.12
CA GLY A 259 -9.71 -27.33 -6.44
C GLY A 259 -8.50 -27.47 -7.38
N ARG A 260 -7.75 -28.58 -7.28
CA ARG A 260 -6.51 -28.82 -8.05
C ARG A 260 -6.74 -28.85 -9.57
N ALA A 261 -7.88 -29.38 -10.03
CA ALA A 261 -8.15 -29.48 -11.47
C ALA A 261 -8.27 -28.09 -12.11
N THR A 262 -8.90 -27.15 -11.41
CA THR A 262 -9.03 -25.77 -11.87
C THR A 262 -7.69 -25.04 -11.81
N ALA A 263 -6.88 -25.26 -10.78
CA ALA A 263 -5.52 -24.73 -10.72
C ALA A 263 -4.67 -25.23 -11.91
N LEU A 264 -4.72 -26.53 -12.22
CA LEU A 264 -4.02 -27.10 -13.38
C LEU A 264 -4.51 -26.53 -14.71
N ARG A 265 -5.84 -26.33 -14.87
CA ARG A 265 -6.40 -25.69 -16.06
C ARG A 265 -5.91 -24.25 -16.22
N LEU A 266 -5.92 -23.47 -15.13
CA LEU A 266 -5.41 -22.10 -15.14
C LEU A 266 -3.91 -22.06 -15.48
N LEU A 267 -3.12 -22.98 -14.94
CA LEU A 267 -1.69 -23.11 -15.29
C LEU A 267 -1.48 -23.51 -16.75
N ALA A 268 -2.30 -24.41 -17.29
CA ALA A 268 -2.23 -24.81 -18.69
C ALA A 268 -2.61 -23.65 -19.63
N VAL A 269 -3.66 -22.90 -19.29
CA VAL A 269 -4.05 -21.68 -20.03
C VAL A 269 -2.94 -20.63 -19.95
N ALA A 270 -2.39 -20.39 -18.76
CA ALA A 270 -1.26 -19.48 -18.56
C ALA A 270 -0.02 -19.88 -19.40
N ALA A 271 0.34 -21.16 -19.40
CA ALA A 271 1.42 -21.69 -20.23
C ALA A 271 1.13 -21.52 -21.74
N GLY A 272 -0.11 -21.79 -22.16
CA GLY A 272 -0.57 -21.56 -23.54
C GLY A 272 -0.48 -20.10 -23.95
N LEU A 273 -0.92 -19.18 -23.09
CA LEU A 273 -0.82 -17.73 -23.32
C LEU A 273 0.63 -17.28 -23.43
N CYS A 274 1.50 -17.71 -22.50
CA CYS A 274 2.94 -17.43 -22.59
C CYS A 274 3.54 -17.95 -23.90
N ALA A 275 3.18 -19.17 -24.33
CA ALA A 275 3.67 -19.75 -25.56
C ALA A 275 3.20 -18.96 -26.79
N VAL A 276 1.93 -18.58 -26.84
CA VAL A 276 1.38 -17.75 -27.94
C VAL A 276 2.03 -16.37 -27.97
N VAL A 277 2.11 -15.67 -26.84
CA VAL A 277 2.73 -14.34 -26.76
C VAL A 277 4.24 -14.40 -27.07
N GLY A 278 4.91 -15.46 -26.64
CA GLY A 278 6.31 -15.72 -26.99
C GLY A 278 6.49 -15.97 -28.49
N ALA A 279 5.67 -16.85 -29.07
CA ALA A 279 5.70 -17.15 -30.50
C ALA A 279 5.39 -15.92 -31.37
N LEU A 280 4.39 -15.13 -30.99
CA LEU A 280 4.07 -13.86 -31.65
C LEU A 280 5.23 -12.87 -31.54
N GLY A 281 5.88 -12.77 -30.37
CA GLY A 281 7.03 -11.91 -30.20
C GLY A 281 8.23 -12.34 -31.04
N LEU A 282 8.51 -13.65 -31.12
CA LEU A 282 9.55 -14.19 -32.00
C LEU A 282 9.21 -13.96 -33.48
N LEU A 283 7.95 -14.12 -33.88
CA LEU A 283 7.50 -13.82 -35.23
C LEU A 283 7.72 -12.34 -35.57
N VAL A 284 7.29 -11.43 -34.69
CA VAL A 284 7.44 -9.98 -34.87
C VAL A 284 8.91 -9.58 -34.98
N THR A 285 9.77 -10.13 -34.10
CA THR A 285 11.19 -9.74 -33.98
C THR A 285 12.13 -10.43 -34.96
N ALA A 286 11.92 -11.72 -35.24
CA ALA A 286 12.82 -12.50 -36.10
C ALA A 286 12.40 -12.50 -37.57
N VAL A 287 11.11 -12.33 -37.87
CA VAL A 287 10.58 -12.48 -39.25
C VAL A 287 9.99 -11.18 -39.78
N LEU A 288 9.21 -10.46 -38.98
CA LEU A 288 8.42 -9.31 -39.48
C LEU A 288 9.13 -7.95 -39.36
N THR A 289 10.34 -7.89 -38.78
CA THR A 289 11.10 -6.65 -38.53
C THR A 289 11.35 -5.80 -39.78
N ASP A 290 11.60 -6.42 -40.93
CA ASP A 290 11.89 -5.73 -42.20
C ASP A 290 10.68 -5.65 -43.15
N THR A 291 9.55 -6.19 -42.70
CA THR A 291 8.28 -6.15 -43.44
C THR A 291 7.55 -4.82 -43.22
N TRP A 292 6.34 -4.71 -43.78
CA TRP A 292 5.48 -3.55 -43.56
C TRP A 292 5.16 -3.32 -42.07
N LEU A 293 5.07 -4.39 -41.27
CA LEU A 293 4.73 -4.29 -39.84
C LEU A 293 5.84 -3.63 -39.03
N GLY A 294 7.10 -4.04 -39.25
CA GLY A 294 8.25 -3.39 -38.61
C GLY A 294 8.44 -1.95 -39.06
N ARG A 295 8.13 -1.62 -40.31
CA ARG A 295 8.09 -0.23 -40.80
C ARG A 295 6.99 0.59 -40.12
N PHE A 296 5.79 0.03 -39.97
CA PHE A 296 4.69 0.65 -39.26
C PHE A 296 5.05 0.97 -37.80
N ASP A 297 5.63 0.00 -37.09
CA ASP A 297 6.07 0.19 -35.69
C ASP A 297 7.05 1.36 -35.56
N ARG A 298 8.05 1.43 -36.46
CA ARG A 298 9.04 2.52 -36.47
C ARG A 298 8.42 3.86 -36.86
N SER A 299 7.55 3.88 -37.88
CA SER A 299 6.95 5.13 -38.37
C SER A 299 6.01 5.75 -37.35
N VAL A 300 5.24 4.94 -36.61
CA VAL A 300 4.35 5.45 -35.56
C VAL A 300 5.16 6.05 -34.40
N VAL A 301 6.22 5.39 -33.95
CA VAL A 301 7.08 5.93 -32.89
C VAL A 301 7.75 7.24 -33.34
N GLN A 302 8.27 7.27 -34.57
CA GLN A 302 8.90 8.47 -35.13
C GLN A 302 7.91 9.63 -35.24
N TRP A 303 6.69 9.37 -35.70
CA TRP A 303 5.62 10.37 -35.76
C TRP A 303 5.31 10.96 -34.38
N PHE A 304 5.26 10.13 -33.33
CA PHE A 304 5.06 10.63 -31.97
C PHE A 304 6.20 11.55 -31.52
N VAL A 305 7.46 11.23 -31.86
CA VAL A 305 8.62 12.08 -31.55
C VAL A 305 8.46 13.46 -32.17
N GLU A 306 7.99 13.53 -33.42
CA GLU A 306 7.81 14.79 -34.16
C GLU A 306 6.68 15.68 -33.60
N VAL A 307 5.66 15.07 -32.97
CA VAL A 307 4.49 15.78 -32.41
C VAL A 307 4.68 16.16 -30.93
N ARG A 308 5.82 15.82 -30.31
CA ARG A 308 6.05 16.10 -28.88
C ARG A 308 5.97 17.59 -28.57
N SER A 309 5.30 17.90 -27.47
CA SER A 309 5.31 19.22 -26.84
C SER A 309 5.39 19.08 -25.32
N PRO A 310 5.92 20.07 -24.57
CA PRO A 310 6.02 19.98 -23.11
C PRO A 310 4.69 19.66 -22.41
N ALA A 311 3.58 20.24 -22.90
CA ALA A 311 2.25 20.01 -22.36
C ALA A 311 1.78 18.57 -22.62
N LEU A 312 1.91 18.08 -23.85
CA LEU A 312 1.51 16.73 -24.22
C LEU A 312 2.38 15.68 -23.51
N THR A 313 3.67 15.94 -23.34
CA THR A 313 4.58 15.07 -22.59
C THR A 313 4.16 14.94 -21.13
N THR A 314 3.83 16.05 -20.46
CA THR A 314 3.34 16.03 -19.08
C THR A 314 2.07 15.17 -18.96
N VAL A 315 1.14 15.30 -19.92
CA VAL A 315 -0.09 14.50 -19.98
C VAL A 315 0.23 13.01 -20.16
N MET A 316 1.08 12.67 -21.13
CA MET A 316 1.40 11.27 -21.46
C MET A 316 2.21 10.59 -20.35
N GLU A 317 3.14 11.29 -19.70
CA GLU A 317 3.83 10.79 -18.52
C GLU A 317 2.87 10.54 -17.37
N THR A 318 1.95 11.49 -17.10
CA THR A 318 0.90 11.33 -16.08
C THR A 318 0.02 10.12 -16.39
N VAL A 319 -0.44 9.97 -17.62
CA VAL A 319 -1.22 8.80 -18.07
C VAL A 319 -0.42 7.52 -17.89
N SER A 320 0.87 7.51 -18.22
CA SER A 320 1.73 6.33 -18.02
C SER A 320 1.87 5.95 -16.55
N THR A 321 1.78 6.90 -15.60
CA THR A 321 1.81 6.56 -14.17
C THR A 321 0.57 5.80 -13.69
N LEU A 322 -0.54 5.84 -14.43
CA LEU A 322 -1.79 5.17 -14.07
C LEU A 322 -1.73 3.64 -14.14
N SER A 323 -0.69 3.05 -14.74
CA SER A 323 -0.37 1.62 -14.60
C SER A 323 1.04 1.38 -14.07
N GLY A 324 1.67 2.40 -13.48
CA GLY A 324 2.92 2.22 -12.75
C GLY A 324 2.71 1.30 -11.54
N THR A 325 3.78 0.62 -11.12
CA THR A 325 3.73 -0.40 -10.04
C THR A 325 3.02 0.08 -8.78
N ARG A 326 3.31 1.32 -8.33
CA ARG A 326 2.66 1.89 -7.13
C ARG A 326 1.15 2.05 -7.31
N THR A 327 0.70 2.48 -8.48
CA THR A 327 -0.72 2.62 -8.82
C THR A 327 -1.41 1.27 -8.88
N VAL A 328 -0.78 0.28 -9.53
CA VAL A 328 -1.32 -1.09 -9.62
C VAL A 328 -1.50 -1.70 -8.24
N LEU A 329 -0.50 -1.56 -7.36
CA LEU A 329 -0.60 -2.04 -5.99
C LEU A 329 -1.69 -1.31 -5.19
N ALA A 330 -1.77 0.02 -5.32
CA ALA A 330 -2.73 0.83 -4.57
C ALA A 330 -4.18 0.56 -5.01
N VAL A 331 -4.45 0.59 -6.32
CA VAL A 331 -5.77 0.32 -6.88
C VAL A 331 -6.13 -1.15 -6.69
N GLY A 332 -5.19 -2.08 -6.88
CA GLY A 332 -5.40 -3.50 -6.62
C GLY A 332 -5.81 -3.78 -5.18
N LEU A 333 -5.12 -3.17 -4.21
CA LEU A 333 -5.51 -3.25 -2.80
C LEU A 333 -6.90 -2.67 -2.57
N ALA A 334 -7.21 -1.52 -3.17
CA ALA A 334 -8.53 -0.91 -3.07
C ALA A 334 -9.64 -1.82 -3.62
N LEU A 335 -9.45 -2.41 -4.80
CA LEU A 335 -10.39 -3.35 -5.41
C LEU A 335 -10.59 -4.59 -4.53
N ALA A 336 -9.51 -5.15 -3.98
CA ALA A 336 -9.58 -6.29 -3.08
C ALA A 336 -10.37 -5.97 -1.79
N VAL A 337 -10.07 -4.84 -1.15
CA VAL A 337 -10.74 -4.41 0.09
C VAL A 337 -12.20 -4.06 -0.15
N LEU A 338 -12.52 -3.31 -1.21
CA LEU A 338 -13.89 -2.96 -1.57
C LEU A 338 -14.69 -4.20 -1.99
N GLY A 339 -14.08 -5.09 -2.78
CA GLY A 339 -14.68 -6.37 -3.14
C GLY A 339 -14.99 -7.22 -1.92
N LEU A 340 -14.05 -7.33 -0.97
CA LEU A 340 -14.28 -8.00 0.32
C LEU A 340 -15.40 -7.33 1.12
N ALA A 341 -15.45 -6.00 1.17
CA ALA A 341 -16.45 -5.25 1.92
C ALA A 341 -17.86 -5.46 1.37
N VAL A 342 -18.01 -5.39 0.04
CA VAL A 342 -19.30 -5.49 -0.67
C VAL A 342 -19.77 -6.94 -0.79
N ALA A 343 -18.87 -7.86 -1.15
CA ALA A 343 -19.22 -9.25 -1.37
C ALA A 343 -19.23 -10.10 -0.09
N ALA A 344 -18.70 -9.56 1.02
CA ALA A 344 -18.50 -10.27 2.28
C ALA A 344 -17.85 -11.67 2.10
N SER A 345 -16.95 -11.77 1.12
CA SER A 345 -16.30 -13.02 0.72
C SER A 345 -14.88 -12.77 0.23
N TRP A 346 -14.01 -13.77 0.34
CA TRP A 346 -12.61 -13.70 -0.10
C TRP A 346 -12.43 -13.82 -1.61
N ARG A 347 -13.49 -14.16 -2.34
CA ARG A 347 -13.42 -14.45 -3.79
C ARG A 347 -12.91 -13.23 -4.60
N PRO A 348 -13.38 -11.99 -4.37
CA PRO A 348 -12.83 -10.82 -5.04
C PRO A 348 -11.35 -10.58 -4.72
N VAL A 349 -10.92 -10.84 -3.48
CA VAL A 349 -9.51 -10.69 -3.08
C VAL A 349 -8.64 -11.68 -3.85
N VAL A 350 -9.04 -12.97 -3.85
CA VAL A 350 -8.32 -14.02 -4.58
C VAL A 350 -8.30 -13.71 -6.07
N PHE A 351 -9.42 -13.27 -6.65
CA PHE A 351 -9.50 -12.86 -8.05
C PHE A 351 -8.49 -11.75 -8.38
N VAL A 352 -8.53 -10.63 -7.65
CA VAL A 352 -7.61 -9.51 -7.89
C VAL A 352 -6.14 -9.93 -7.71
N VAL A 353 -5.82 -10.67 -6.66
CA VAL A 353 -4.45 -11.13 -6.42
C VAL A 353 -3.97 -12.07 -7.52
N VAL A 354 -4.78 -13.05 -7.92
CA VAL A 354 -4.42 -13.99 -8.99
C VAL A 354 -4.29 -13.27 -10.33
N THR A 355 -5.17 -12.31 -10.64
CA THR A 355 -5.08 -11.51 -11.87
C THR A 355 -3.79 -10.69 -11.91
N LEU A 356 -3.47 -9.94 -10.84
CA LEU A 356 -2.29 -9.08 -10.83
C LEU A 356 -0.97 -9.87 -10.74
N VAL A 357 -0.91 -10.91 -9.90
CA VAL A 357 0.28 -11.76 -9.81
C VAL A 357 0.46 -12.59 -11.09
N GLY A 358 -0.65 -13.08 -11.66
CA GLY A 358 -0.66 -13.80 -12.93
C GLY A 358 -0.14 -12.94 -14.08
N GLU A 359 -0.64 -11.70 -14.21
CA GLU A 359 -0.15 -10.75 -15.21
C GLU A 359 1.36 -10.52 -15.08
N VAL A 360 1.84 -10.18 -13.88
CA VAL A 360 3.27 -9.94 -13.64
C VAL A 360 4.11 -11.17 -13.98
N ALA A 361 3.66 -12.37 -13.58
CA ALA A 361 4.36 -13.62 -13.87
C ALA A 361 4.41 -13.91 -15.38
N LEU A 362 3.28 -13.78 -16.08
CA LEU A 362 3.18 -13.99 -17.52
C LEU A 362 4.05 -12.99 -18.29
N TYR A 363 4.00 -11.71 -17.90
CA TYR A 363 4.85 -10.67 -18.45
C TYR A 363 6.34 -11.03 -18.30
N PHE A 364 6.78 -11.37 -17.09
CA PHE A 364 8.19 -11.71 -16.86
C PHE A 364 8.60 -12.94 -17.66
N LEU A 365 7.80 -14.02 -17.66
CA LEU A 365 8.09 -15.23 -18.43
C LEU A 365 8.20 -14.94 -19.94
N SER A 366 7.26 -14.19 -20.51
CA SER A 366 7.29 -13.83 -21.93
C SER A 366 8.47 -12.92 -22.28
N SER A 367 8.84 -12.00 -21.39
CA SER A 367 9.98 -11.09 -21.60
C SER A 367 11.35 -11.79 -21.60
N GLN A 368 11.47 -12.96 -20.96
CA GLN A 368 12.70 -13.77 -21.00
C GLN A 368 12.87 -14.52 -22.32
N VAL A 369 11.77 -14.78 -23.04
CA VAL A 369 11.80 -15.52 -24.31
C VAL A 369 12.12 -14.59 -25.49
N VAL A 370 11.63 -13.35 -25.46
CA VAL A 370 11.70 -12.43 -26.60
C VAL A 370 12.60 -11.24 -26.27
N SER A 371 13.82 -11.26 -26.79
CA SER A 371 14.77 -10.15 -26.64
C SER A 371 14.55 -9.07 -27.71
N ARG A 372 13.50 -8.24 -27.54
CA ARG A 372 13.23 -7.11 -28.44
C ARG A 372 13.91 -5.84 -27.96
N ALA A 373 14.77 -5.24 -28.79
CA ALA A 373 15.34 -3.91 -28.51
C ALA A 373 14.23 -2.83 -28.46
N ARG A 374 14.36 -1.87 -27.55
CA ARG A 374 13.46 -0.70 -27.48
C ARG A 374 13.66 0.22 -28.69
N PRO A 375 12.71 1.13 -28.98
CA PRO A 375 12.88 2.13 -30.04
C PRO A 375 14.16 2.97 -29.89
N ALA A 376 14.96 3.05 -30.96
CA ALA A 376 16.25 3.77 -30.98
C ALA A 376 16.09 5.27 -31.28
N VAL A 377 15.19 5.94 -30.56
CA VAL A 377 14.97 7.39 -30.63
C VAL A 377 15.22 8.00 -29.25
N ALA A 378 15.18 9.34 -29.14
CA ALA A 378 15.31 10.01 -27.85
C ALA A 378 14.18 9.54 -26.90
N ASP A 379 14.49 8.58 -26.03
CA ASP A 379 13.58 8.07 -25.01
C ASP A 379 13.43 9.13 -23.90
N LEU A 380 12.19 9.43 -23.54
CA LEU A 380 11.89 10.34 -22.42
C LEU A 380 12.08 9.66 -21.06
N THR A 381 12.13 8.32 -21.05
CA THR A 381 12.34 7.50 -19.87
C THR A 381 13.81 7.12 -19.71
N SER A 382 14.67 8.13 -19.49
CA SER A 382 16.08 7.92 -19.17
C SER A 382 16.22 6.97 -17.97
N GLY A 383 16.83 5.79 -18.16
CA GLY A 383 17.14 4.86 -17.07
C GLY A 383 16.20 3.66 -16.87
N LEU A 384 15.34 3.31 -17.83
CA LEU A 384 14.77 1.96 -17.83
C LEU A 384 15.91 0.93 -17.91
N PRO A 385 15.90 -0.15 -17.10
CA PRO A 385 16.86 -1.23 -17.25
C PRO A 385 16.88 -1.71 -18.70
N SER A 386 18.03 -2.21 -19.16
CA SER A 386 18.27 -2.81 -20.48
C SER A 386 17.48 -4.12 -20.69
N GLY A 387 16.16 -4.07 -20.47
CA GLY A 387 15.22 -5.16 -20.62
C GLY A 387 14.42 -5.03 -21.92
N ALA A 388 13.95 -6.18 -22.41
CA ALA A 388 13.18 -6.31 -23.63
C ALA A 388 11.96 -5.38 -23.69
N SER A 389 11.66 -4.88 -24.88
CA SER A 389 10.46 -4.09 -25.19
C SER A 389 9.18 -4.94 -25.22
N TRP A 390 9.30 -6.27 -25.34
CA TRP A 390 8.18 -7.19 -25.57
C TRP A 390 7.86 -8.06 -24.35
N PRO A 391 6.57 -8.28 -24.03
CA PRO A 391 5.43 -7.40 -24.34
C PRO A 391 5.46 -6.14 -23.45
N SER A 392 4.60 -5.16 -23.71
CA SER A 392 4.52 -3.96 -22.84
C SER A 392 3.89 -4.28 -21.48
N GLY A 393 4.70 -4.30 -20.41
CA GLY A 393 4.23 -4.55 -19.05
C GLY A 393 3.26 -3.48 -18.51
N HIS A 394 3.45 -2.20 -18.86
CA HIS A 394 2.50 -1.15 -18.46
C HIS A 394 1.13 -1.32 -19.13
N ALA A 395 1.10 -1.81 -20.36
CA ALA A 395 -0.14 -2.09 -21.07
C ALA A 395 -0.83 -3.35 -20.53
N ALA A 396 -0.06 -4.41 -20.27
CA ALA A 396 -0.57 -5.64 -19.65
C ALA A 396 -1.15 -5.38 -18.25
N ALA A 397 -0.40 -4.69 -17.38
CA ALA A 397 -0.87 -4.31 -16.06
C ALA A 397 -2.13 -3.42 -16.11
N ALA A 398 -2.24 -2.51 -17.08
CA ALA A 398 -3.44 -1.71 -17.27
C ALA A 398 -4.65 -2.56 -17.65
N ALA A 399 -4.50 -3.45 -18.64
CA ALA A 399 -5.58 -4.34 -19.06
C ALA A 399 -6.04 -5.25 -17.91
N ALA A 400 -5.11 -5.84 -17.15
CA ALA A 400 -5.41 -6.71 -16.02
C ALA A 400 -6.09 -5.95 -14.86
N LEU A 401 -5.54 -4.81 -14.43
CA LEU A 401 -6.07 -4.02 -13.32
C LEU A 401 -7.46 -3.43 -13.62
N TYR A 402 -7.60 -2.75 -14.76
CA TYR A 402 -8.86 -2.12 -15.11
C TYR A 402 -9.88 -3.14 -15.61
N GLY A 403 -9.45 -4.26 -16.18
CA GLY A 403 -10.28 -5.44 -16.45
C GLY A 403 -10.83 -6.05 -15.17
N ALA A 404 -10.01 -6.19 -14.11
CA ALA A 404 -10.46 -6.65 -12.80
C ALA A 404 -11.50 -5.70 -12.19
N LEU A 405 -11.28 -4.37 -12.30
CA LEU A 405 -12.29 -3.38 -11.93
C LEU A 405 -13.60 -3.59 -12.69
N ALA A 406 -13.53 -3.75 -14.02
CA ALA A 406 -14.71 -3.96 -14.86
C ALA A 406 -15.49 -5.21 -14.44
N ALA A 407 -14.79 -6.33 -14.23
CA ALA A 407 -15.38 -7.59 -13.80
C ALA A 407 -16.10 -7.46 -12.46
N LEU A 408 -15.46 -6.83 -11.46
CA LEU A 408 -16.09 -6.62 -10.15
C LEU A 408 -17.32 -5.70 -10.24
N VAL A 409 -17.26 -4.65 -11.06
CA VAL A 409 -18.41 -3.74 -11.27
C VAL A 409 -19.56 -4.46 -11.96
N VAL A 410 -19.31 -5.27 -12.98
CA VAL A 410 -20.35 -6.06 -13.67
C VAL A 410 -21.03 -7.03 -12.70
N VAL A 411 -20.26 -7.69 -11.84
CA VAL A 411 -20.76 -8.70 -10.90
C VAL A 411 -21.54 -8.07 -9.74
N TYR A 412 -21.01 -7.00 -9.15
CA TYR A 412 -21.53 -6.47 -7.87
C TYR A 412 -22.36 -5.18 -8.00
N ALA A 413 -22.24 -4.40 -9.09
CA ALA A 413 -22.99 -3.15 -9.24
C ALA A 413 -24.29 -3.31 -10.06
N ARG A 414 -25.41 -2.85 -9.49
CA ARG A 414 -26.75 -2.96 -10.09
C ARG A 414 -27.35 -1.65 -10.65
N GLY A 415 -26.72 -0.50 -10.38
CA GLY A 415 -27.22 0.82 -10.83
C GLY A 415 -26.71 1.24 -12.21
N ARG A 416 -27.42 2.16 -12.89
CA ARG A 416 -27.02 2.73 -14.19
C ARG A 416 -25.65 3.43 -14.16
N GLY A 417 -25.25 3.97 -13.01
CA GLY A 417 -23.92 4.55 -12.80
C GLY A 417 -22.75 3.58 -13.03
N ARG A 418 -23.00 2.26 -13.04
CA ARG A 418 -21.97 1.26 -13.37
C ARG A 418 -21.39 1.46 -14.77
N TRP A 419 -22.17 1.97 -15.72
CA TRP A 419 -21.71 2.22 -17.08
C TRP A 419 -20.67 3.34 -17.16
N LEU A 420 -20.77 4.34 -16.29
CA LEU A 420 -19.73 5.38 -16.16
C LEU A 420 -18.42 4.78 -15.63
N VAL A 421 -18.51 3.87 -14.67
CA VAL A 421 -17.32 3.17 -14.13
C VAL A 421 -16.72 2.22 -15.16
N LEU A 422 -17.54 1.54 -15.98
CA LEU A 422 -17.08 0.66 -17.05
C LEU A 422 -16.44 1.41 -18.24
N ALA A 423 -16.74 2.71 -18.40
CA ALA A 423 -16.04 3.54 -19.39
C ALA A 423 -14.55 3.74 -19.02
N VAL A 424 -14.21 3.72 -17.73
CA VAL A 424 -12.83 3.89 -17.25
C VAL A 424 -11.86 2.85 -17.84
N PRO A 425 -12.09 1.52 -17.72
CA PRO A 425 -11.22 0.52 -18.34
C PRO A 425 -11.10 0.67 -19.86
N LEU A 426 -12.21 0.99 -20.52
CA LEU A 426 -12.26 1.09 -21.98
C LEU A 426 -11.42 2.26 -22.50
N LEU A 427 -11.28 3.33 -21.73
CA LEU A 427 -10.51 4.51 -22.10
C LEU A 427 -9.07 4.46 -21.58
N LEU A 428 -8.86 4.06 -20.33
CA LEU A 428 -7.54 4.13 -19.69
C LEU A 428 -6.56 3.11 -20.24
N ALA A 429 -6.95 1.86 -20.47
CA ALA A 429 -6.01 0.84 -20.95
C ALA A 429 -5.43 1.20 -22.34
N PRO A 430 -6.24 1.62 -23.33
CA PRO A 430 -5.70 2.12 -24.60
C PRO A 430 -4.89 3.42 -24.45
N ALA A 431 -5.34 4.39 -23.63
CA ALA A 431 -4.62 5.64 -23.42
C ALA A 431 -3.23 5.41 -22.81
N ILE A 432 -3.11 4.47 -21.87
CA ILE A 432 -1.84 4.03 -21.31
C ILE A 432 -0.98 3.40 -22.41
N GLY A 433 -1.56 2.52 -23.23
CA GLY A 433 -0.87 1.95 -24.38
C GLY A 433 -0.26 3.03 -25.30
N VAL A 434 -1.07 4.02 -25.69
CA VAL A 434 -0.63 5.17 -26.49
C VAL A 434 0.48 5.94 -25.78
N SER A 435 0.37 6.19 -24.48
CA SER A 435 1.41 6.89 -23.72
C SER A 435 2.76 6.17 -23.77
N ARG A 436 2.78 4.83 -23.79
CA ARG A 436 4.03 4.04 -23.88
C ARG A 436 4.71 4.14 -25.24
N VAL A 437 3.94 4.28 -26.31
CA VAL A 437 4.47 4.57 -27.65
C VAL A 437 4.94 6.02 -27.74
N TYR A 438 4.18 6.97 -27.17
CA TYR A 438 4.52 8.38 -27.15
C TYR A 438 5.86 8.66 -26.48
N VAL A 439 6.12 8.06 -25.30
CA VAL A 439 7.41 8.22 -24.60
C VAL A 439 8.56 7.43 -25.26
N ALA A 440 8.27 6.70 -26.35
CA ALA A 440 9.18 5.83 -27.09
C ALA A 440 9.74 4.66 -26.27
N ALA A 441 9.02 4.20 -25.25
CA ALA A 441 9.44 3.05 -24.46
C ALA A 441 9.08 1.71 -25.12
N HIS A 442 8.04 1.68 -25.97
CA HIS A 442 7.49 0.48 -26.60
C HIS A 442 6.98 0.75 -28.02
N TYR A 443 6.98 -0.25 -28.88
CA TYR A 443 6.33 -0.21 -30.18
C TYR A 443 4.82 -0.49 -30.08
N PRO A 444 4.00 -0.05 -31.07
CA PRO A 444 2.57 -0.38 -31.12
C PRO A 444 2.26 -1.88 -30.95
N THR A 445 3.03 -2.76 -31.58
CA THR A 445 2.84 -4.21 -31.43
C THR A 445 3.14 -4.72 -30.02
N ASP A 446 4.12 -4.14 -29.30
CA ASP A 446 4.40 -4.50 -27.90
C ASP A 446 3.20 -4.15 -27.00
N VAL A 447 2.57 -3.00 -27.29
CA VAL A 447 1.39 -2.51 -26.55
C VAL A 447 0.19 -3.40 -26.81
N LEU A 448 -0.09 -3.74 -28.07
CA LEU A 448 -1.20 -4.63 -28.43
C LEU A 448 -1.03 -6.02 -27.80
N ALA A 449 0.19 -6.57 -27.83
CA ALA A 449 0.49 -7.84 -27.17
C ALA A 449 0.33 -7.76 -25.64
N GLY A 450 0.77 -6.66 -25.02
CA GLY A 450 0.58 -6.41 -23.60
C GLY A 450 -0.91 -6.33 -23.24
N LEU A 451 -1.70 -5.52 -23.96
CA LEU A 451 -3.14 -5.41 -23.74
C LEU A 451 -3.87 -6.75 -23.89
N ALA A 452 -3.52 -7.52 -24.91
CA ALA A 452 -4.08 -8.85 -25.14
C ALA A 452 -3.70 -9.82 -24.01
N LEU A 453 -2.43 -9.84 -23.59
CA LEU A 453 -1.95 -10.66 -22.48
C LEU A 453 -2.67 -10.35 -21.17
N GLY A 454 -2.88 -9.07 -20.85
CA GLY A 454 -3.55 -8.68 -19.61
C GLY A 454 -5.06 -8.88 -19.61
N ALA A 455 -5.69 -8.97 -20.80
CA ALA A 455 -7.13 -9.17 -20.94
C ALA A 455 -7.55 -10.65 -20.95
N LEU A 456 -6.68 -11.54 -21.43
CA LEU A 456 -6.87 -12.99 -21.51
C LEU A 456 -6.47 -13.67 -20.19
#